data_AF-A0A4Y6IDT6-F1
#
_entry.id   AF-A0A4Y6IDT6-F1
#
_cell.length_a   1.000
_cell.length_b   1.000
_cell.length_c   1.000
_cell.angle_alpha   90.00
_cell.angle_beta   90.00
_cell.angle_gamma   90.00
#
_symmetry.space_group_name_H-M   'P 1'
#
loop_
_entity.id
_entity.type
_entity.pdbx_description
1 polymer ?
#
loop_
_entity_poly.entity_id
_entity_poly.type
_entity_poly.pdbx_seq_one_letter_code
_entity_poly.pdbx_strand_id
1 'polypeptide(L)'
;MALTATGLGSGLDINNIVKVLVDAEKLPKEAAFNKAEDQIKAKVSAIGKLKSALSTFQDALAKLQDGKNLNPRTVSTGNSTYFTASADKFAQSGSYSIKVEQLAAAHKVGGAFTTSASSTVGEGSLTFGVAGKQFSVNIAATNDLNDIATTINTASDNVGVSASVVTTNGGSRLVFSSKETGLANAMTVTATDTTGTGLNDMFNGVNQSELQPAKNAIVYIDNQRLDSASNTLSSAITGVSVKLTDADVNKTSTLTVSLDTATVKSNVQEFVDSYNSLMTEVNRLSAYDVDKKTAAALQGDSMVRSLESQLRSMASQRVTTDGKSTALYDIGIGIDRYGKMSVDNTKLDKSIATNMSGIEGLFATKDTGLANKLDTMVKTYVKSGGVIDGQNKSYTSQQQRLTDQKEAFARKMTQLQARLTKQFNAMDLVVGRLNAQGSGIMDRLNSLPGVVSSR
;
A
#
# COMPACT_ATOMS: atom_id res chain seq x y z
N MET A 1 28.90 22.63 46.18
CA MET A 1 30.35 22.49 45.95
C MET A 1 31.05 22.79 47.25
N ALA A 2 31.54 21.76 47.94
CA ALA A 2 32.38 21.93 49.12
C ALA A 2 33.84 21.80 48.67
N LEU A 3 34.60 22.87 48.84
CA LEU A 3 36.06 22.85 48.82
C LEU A 3 36.54 22.12 50.10
N THR A 4 37.77 21.57 50.07
CA THR A 4 38.49 20.75 51.09
C THR A 4 38.44 19.23 50.84
N ALA A 5 39.53 18.45 50.84
CA ALA A 5 40.87 18.68 51.36
C ALA A 5 41.94 18.17 50.36
N THR A 6 42.83 19.06 49.92
CA THR A 6 44.18 18.72 49.48
C THR A 6 44.92 18.04 50.64
N GLY A 7 45.75 17.05 50.33
CA GLY A 7 46.39 16.15 51.31
C GLY A 7 46.95 16.91 52.52
N LEU A 8 46.29 16.72 53.67
CA LEU A 8 46.56 17.44 54.92
C LEU A 8 47.93 17.05 55.50
N GLY A 9 48.53 15.95 55.03
CA GLY A 9 49.81 15.43 55.50
C GLY A 9 50.99 15.57 54.54
N SER A 10 50.77 15.41 53.23
CA SER A 10 51.84 15.33 52.23
C SER A 10 51.82 16.39 51.14
N GLY A 11 50.74 17.19 51.02
CA GLY A 11 50.58 18.18 49.94
C GLY A 11 50.24 17.60 48.56
N LEU A 12 49.91 16.30 48.45
CA LEU A 12 49.55 15.66 47.17
C LEU A 12 48.08 15.93 46.79
N ASP A 13 47.83 16.12 45.50
CA ASP A 13 46.47 16.18 44.94
C ASP A 13 45.90 14.76 44.72
N ILE A 14 45.44 14.18 45.82
CA ILE A 14 44.86 12.84 45.86
C ILE A 14 43.65 12.72 44.92
N ASN A 15 42.84 13.78 44.79
CA ASN A 15 41.68 13.75 43.92
C ASN A 15 42.08 13.58 42.46
N ASN A 16 43.10 14.31 42.01
CA ASN A 16 43.62 14.16 40.65
C ASN A 16 44.29 12.80 40.43
N ILE A 17 45.08 12.31 41.39
CA ILE A 17 45.72 10.98 41.28
C ILE A 17 44.67 9.87 41.14
N VAL A 18 43.67 9.86 42.02
CA VAL A 18 42.58 8.87 41.96
C VAL A 18 41.82 8.98 40.65
N LYS A 19 41.51 10.20 40.20
CA LYS A 19 40.83 10.43 38.92
C LYS A 19 41.62 9.85 37.75
N VAL A 20 42.92 10.13 37.66
CA VAL A 20 43.78 9.62 36.58
C VAL A 20 43.81 8.09 36.56
N LEU A 21 43.91 7.45 37.74
CA LEU A 21 43.92 5.99 37.84
C LEU A 21 42.59 5.36 37.45
N VAL A 22 41.47 5.95 37.88
CA VAL A 22 40.14 5.47 37.50
C VAL A 22 39.89 5.69 36.01
N ASP A 23 40.25 6.86 35.47
CA ASP A 23 40.09 7.17 34.05
C ASP A 23 40.94 6.24 33.16
N ALA A 24 42.15 5.88 33.59
CA ALA A 24 43.01 4.93 32.88
C ALA A 24 42.37 3.52 32.75
N GLU A 25 41.65 3.06 33.77
CA GLU A 25 40.89 1.79 33.74
C GLU A 25 39.56 1.94 32.96
N LYS A 26 38.90 3.10 33.11
CA LYS A 26 37.56 3.38 32.59
C LYS A 26 37.53 3.61 31.09
N LEU A 27 38.37 4.51 30.58
CA LEU A 27 38.32 5.01 29.21
C LEU A 27 38.45 3.90 28.14
N PRO A 28 39.39 2.94 28.24
CA PRO A 28 39.52 1.90 27.22
C PRO A 28 38.27 1.01 27.15
N LYS A 29 37.65 0.73 28.31
CA LYS A 29 36.47 -0.13 28.37
C LYS A 29 35.21 0.59 27.90
N GLU A 30 35.05 1.87 28.23
CA GLU A 30 33.97 2.69 27.69
C GLU A 30 34.07 2.86 26.18
N ALA A 31 35.28 3.09 25.65
CA ALA A 31 35.52 3.14 24.22
C ALA A 31 35.12 1.82 23.52
N ALA A 32 35.43 0.67 24.12
CA ALA A 32 35.01 -0.63 23.61
C ALA A 32 33.49 -0.82 23.65
N PHE A 33 32.81 -0.39 24.72
CA PHE A 33 31.36 -0.45 24.81
C PHE A 33 30.67 0.46 23.80
N ASN A 34 31.13 1.71 23.65
CA ASN A 34 30.57 2.65 22.68
C ASN A 34 30.75 2.12 21.26
N LYS A 35 31.91 1.56 20.94
CA LYS A 35 32.14 0.90 19.64
C LYS A 35 31.17 -0.26 19.39
N ALA A 36 30.92 -1.11 20.39
CA ALA A 36 29.96 -2.20 20.26
C ALA A 36 28.52 -1.68 20.11
N GLU A 37 28.17 -0.61 20.81
CA GLU A 37 26.86 0.04 20.72
C GLU A 37 26.61 0.62 19.33
N ASP A 38 27.60 1.33 18.78
CA ASP A 38 27.54 1.90 17.43
C ASP A 38 27.42 0.81 16.37
N GLN A 39 28.13 -0.31 16.53
CA GLN A 39 28.01 -1.47 15.64
C GLN A 39 26.60 -2.08 15.68
N ILE A 40 25.99 -2.24 16.87
CA ILE A 40 24.64 -2.77 16.99
C ILE A 40 23.62 -1.80 16.37
N LYS A 41 23.73 -0.49 16.64
CA LYS A 41 22.86 0.53 16.04
C LYS A 41 22.98 0.58 14.53
N ALA A 42 24.19 0.48 13.99
CA ALA A 42 24.42 0.42 12.56
C ALA A 42 23.77 -0.82 11.92
N LYS A 43 23.85 -1.98 12.59
CA LYS A 43 23.19 -3.22 12.15
C LYS A 43 21.68 -3.14 12.18
N VAL A 44 21.08 -2.60 13.24
CA VAL A 44 19.63 -2.35 13.34
C VAL A 44 19.16 -1.44 12.19
N SER A 45 19.89 -0.34 11.97
CA SER A 45 19.58 0.61 10.89
C SER A 45 19.71 -0.04 9.50
N ALA A 46 20.75 -0.86 9.29
CA ALA A 46 20.97 -1.58 8.04
C ALA A 46 19.85 -2.58 7.75
N ILE A 47 19.41 -3.35 8.75
CA ILE A 47 18.27 -4.27 8.61
C ILE A 47 16.98 -3.52 8.30
N GLY A 48 16.75 -2.36 8.93
CA GLY A 48 15.61 -1.50 8.60
C GLY A 48 15.61 -1.10 7.13
N LYS A 49 16.75 -0.67 6.59
CA LYS A 49 16.89 -0.33 5.16
C LYS A 49 16.69 -1.54 4.24
N LEU A 50 17.25 -2.69 4.59
CA LEU A 50 17.05 -3.93 3.84
C LEU A 50 15.57 -4.32 3.80
N LYS A 51 14.86 -4.23 4.93
CA LYS A 51 13.41 -4.49 5.02
C LYS A 51 12.63 -3.55 4.09
N SER A 52 12.94 -2.26 4.09
CA SER A 52 12.30 -1.30 3.20
C SER A 52 12.56 -1.62 1.73
N ALA A 53 13.80 -1.92 1.34
CA ALA A 53 14.13 -2.29 -0.03
C ALA A 53 13.40 -3.57 -0.49
N LEU A 54 13.29 -4.57 0.40
CA LEU A 54 12.51 -5.78 0.15
C LEU A 54 11.02 -5.49 -0.01
N SER A 55 10.45 -4.58 0.78
CA SER A 55 9.05 -4.17 0.65
C SER A 55 8.80 -3.47 -0.69
N THR A 56 9.67 -2.55 -1.10
CA THR A 56 9.58 -1.89 -2.43
C THR A 56 9.70 -2.91 -3.56
N PHE A 57 10.51 -3.95 -3.38
CA PHE A 57 10.58 -5.04 -4.34
C PHE A 57 9.29 -5.85 -4.41
N GLN A 58 8.64 -6.14 -3.27
CA GLN A 58 7.31 -6.78 -3.27
C GLN A 58 6.26 -5.96 -4.01
N ASP A 59 6.26 -4.64 -3.86
CA ASP A 59 5.27 -3.78 -4.54
C ASP A 59 5.41 -3.89 -6.07
N ALA A 60 6.66 -3.95 -6.58
CA ALA A 60 6.92 -4.20 -8.00
C ALA A 60 6.50 -5.61 -8.44
N LEU A 61 6.75 -6.63 -7.60
CA LEU A 61 6.32 -8.00 -7.88
C LEU A 61 4.80 -8.14 -7.93
N ALA A 62 4.06 -7.44 -7.06
CA ALA A 62 2.60 -7.49 -7.00
C ALA A 62 1.95 -7.11 -8.33
N LYS A 63 2.52 -6.15 -9.06
CA LYS A 63 2.05 -5.78 -10.41
C LYS A 63 2.17 -6.94 -11.40
N LEU A 64 3.21 -7.78 -11.26
CA LEU A 64 3.47 -8.92 -12.14
C LEU A 64 2.80 -10.23 -11.68
N GLN A 65 2.18 -10.26 -10.49
CA GLN A 65 1.43 -11.43 -10.01
C GLN A 65 0.06 -11.57 -10.69
N ASP A 66 -0.54 -10.47 -11.17
CA ASP A 66 -1.80 -10.48 -11.90
C ASP A 66 -1.55 -10.52 -13.41
N GLY A 67 -1.95 -11.62 -14.05
CA GLY A 67 -1.87 -11.77 -15.51
C GLY A 67 -2.61 -10.66 -16.29
N LYS A 68 -3.58 -9.97 -15.70
CA LYS A 68 -4.23 -8.80 -16.31
C LYS A 68 -3.27 -7.65 -16.57
N ASN A 69 -2.28 -7.44 -15.70
CA ASN A 69 -1.27 -6.39 -15.85
C ASN A 69 -0.15 -6.76 -16.82
N LEU A 70 -0.02 -8.05 -17.14
CA LEU A 70 0.94 -8.58 -18.11
C LEU A 70 0.35 -8.73 -19.51
N ASN A 71 -0.98 -8.84 -19.61
CA ASN A 71 -1.68 -8.90 -20.88
C ASN A 71 -2.82 -7.86 -20.97
N PRO A 72 -2.55 -6.57 -20.71
CA PRO A 72 -3.54 -5.51 -20.78
C PRO A 72 -3.97 -5.25 -22.23
N ARG A 73 -5.25 -4.90 -22.41
CA ARG A 73 -5.79 -4.41 -23.66
C ARG A 73 -6.04 -2.91 -23.54
N THR A 74 -5.67 -2.18 -24.58
CA THR A 74 -6.07 -0.79 -24.75
C THR A 74 -7.17 -0.69 -25.79
N VAL A 75 -8.07 0.25 -25.58
CA VAL A 75 -9.17 0.54 -26.50
C VAL A 75 -9.08 1.99 -26.92
N SER A 76 -9.08 2.23 -28.22
CA SER A 76 -9.19 3.55 -28.80
C SER A 76 -10.53 3.69 -29.51
N THR A 77 -11.28 4.73 -29.17
CA THR A 77 -12.54 5.10 -29.86
C THR A 77 -12.34 6.33 -30.75
N GLY A 78 -11.08 6.75 -30.97
CA GLY A 78 -10.74 8.00 -31.64
C GLY A 78 -11.28 9.21 -30.89
N ASN A 79 -12.07 10.04 -31.58
CA ASN A 79 -12.74 11.22 -31.03
C ASN A 79 -14.25 11.02 -30.83
N SER A 80 -14.71 9.77 -30.68
CA SER A 80 -16.13 9.49 -30.55
C SER A 80 -16.71 10.04 -29.25
N THR A 81 -17.81 10.76 -29.34
CA THR A 81 -18.64 11.18 -28.19
C THR A 81 -19.82 10.23 -27.94
N TYR A 82 -20.01 9.23 -28.81
CA TYR A 82 -21.19 8.35 -28.82
C TYR A 82 -21.04 7.14 -27.89
N PHE A 83 -19.81 6.73 -27.59
CA PHE A 83 -19.54 5.68 -26.61
C PHE A 83 -18.12 5.75 -26.04
N THR A 84 -17.96 5.15 -24.87
CA THR A 84 -16.66 4.74 -24.32
C THR A 84 -16.57 3.23 -24.27
N ALA A 85 -15.37 2.69 -24.19
CA ALA A 85 -15.19 1.25 -24.11
C ALA A 85 -13.96 0.86 -23.30
N SER A 86 -14.03 -0.33 -22.72
CA SER A 86 -12.92 -1.00 -22.03
C SER A 86 -12.80 -2.44 -22.51
N ALA A 87 -11.61 -3.00 -22.42
CA ALA A 87 -11.33 -4.38 -22.82
C ALA A 87 -10.62 -5.14 -21.69
N ASP A 88 -10.98 -6.40 -21.53
CA ASP A 88 -10.27 -7.34 -20.67
C ASP A 88 -9.20 -8.13 -21.45
N LYS A 89 -8.49 -9.02 -20.76
CA LYS A 89 -7.39 -9.80 -21.36
C LYS A 89 -7.83 -10.81 -22.43
N PHE A 90 -9.12 -11.15 -22.50
CA PHE A 90 -9.68 -12.09 -23.46
C PHE A 90 -10.10 -11.42 -24.77
N ALA A 91 -10.23 -10.09 -24.77
CA ALA A 91 -10.49 -9.34 -25.99
C ALA A 91 -9.39 -9.58 -27.02
N GLN A 92 -9.79 -9.84 -28.25
CA GLN A 92 -8.88 -9.99 -29.38
C GLN A 92 -8.55 -8.62 -29.97
N SER A 93 -7.30 -8.46 -30.42
CA SER A 93 -6.90 -7.26 -31.15
C SER A 93 -7.67 -7.18 -32.47
N GLY A 94 -8.23 -6.02 -32.77
CA GLY A 94 -9.07 -5.82 -33.95
C GLY A 94 -9.74 -4.45 -33.95
N SER A 95 -10.41 -4.13 -35.05
CA SER A 95 -11.20 -2.91 -35.19
C SER A 95 -12.64 -3.27 -35.49
N TYR A 96 -13.56 -2.57 -34.82
CA TYR A 96 -15.00 -2.76 -34.92
C TYR A 96 -15.64 -1.43 -35.30
N SER A 97 -16.52 -1.46 -36.28
CA SER A 97 -17.31 -0.31 -36.71
C SER A 97 -18.59 -0.23 -35.86
N ILE A 98 -18.71 0.81 -35.03
CA ILE A 98 -19.85 0.98 -34.11
C ILE A 98 -20.69 2.18 -34.53
N LYS A 99 -21.98 1.94 -34.76
CA LYS A 99 -22.99 2.97 -35.03
C LYS A 99 -24.09 2.88 -34.00
N VAL A 100 -24.31 3.96 -33.26
CA VAL A 100 -25.35 4.04 -32.22
C VAL A 100 -26.57 4.74 -32.81
N GLU A 101 -27.62 3.98 -33.08
CA GLU A 101 -28.87 4.52 -33.64
C GLU A 101 -29.76 5.10 -32.54
N GLN A 102 -29.83 4.43 -31.39
CA GLN A 102 -30.71 4.82 -30.30
C GLN A 102 -30.13 4.39 -28.95
N LEU A 103 -30.31 5.21 -27.90
CA LEU A 103 -30.01 4.85 -26.52
C LEU A 103 -31.19 4.15 -25.84
N ALA A 104 -30.87 3.28 -24.88
CA ALA A 104 -31.85 2.71 -24.00
C ALA A 104 -32.42 3.80 -23.08
N ALA A 105 -33.74 3.83 -22.93
CA ALA A 105 -34.47 4.76 -22.09
C ALA A 105 -35.31 3.99 -21.07
N ALA A 106 -35.38 4.52 -19.85
CA ALA A 106 -36.28 4.02 -18.82
C ALA A 106 -37.69 4.58 -19.04
N HIS A 107 -38.70 3.76 -18.76
CA HIS A 107 -40.10 4.19 -18.83
C HIS A 107 -40.37 5.23 -17.75
N LYS A 108 -41.02 6.35 -18.11
CA LYS A 108 -41.47 7.38 -17.16
C LYS A 108 -42.93 7.74 -17.40
N VAL A 109 -43.72 7.67 -16.35
CA VAL A 109 -45.16 7.96 -16.36
C VAL A 109 -45.46 9.01 -15.29
N GLY A 110 -46.30 9.99 -15.60
CA GLY A 110 -46.78 10.99 -14.66
C GLY A 110 -48.29 10.91 -14.48
N GLY A 111 -48.75 11.05 -13.23
CA GLY A 111 -50.17 11.18 -12.93
C GLY A 111 -50.69 12.60 -13.17
N ALA A 112 -51.95 12.81 -12.79
CA ALA A 112 -52.61 14.12 -12.80
C ALA A 112 -51.86 15.16 -11.95
N PHE A 113 -52.00 16.43 -12.32
CA PHE A 113 -51.53 17.55 -11.49
C PHE A 113 -52.48 17.82 -10.32
N THR A 114 -51.89 18.09 -9.17
CA THR A 114 -52.52 18.63 -7.95
C THR A 114 -52.07 20.07 -7.73
N THR A 115 -52.74 20.77 -6.83
CA THR A 115 -52.41 22.17 -6.50
C THR A 115 -51.05 22.30 -5.79
N SER A 116 -50.64 21.30 -4.99
CA SER A 116 -49.35 21.30 -4.28
C SER A 116 -48.85 19.88 -3.96
N ALA A 117 -47.57 19.74 -3.61
CA ALA A 117 -46.99 18.47 -3.19
C ALA A 117 -47.62 17.90 -1.90
N SER A 118 -48.19 18.78 -1.07
CA SER A 118 -48.92 18.42 0.16
C SER A 118 -50.40 18.10 -0.07
N SER A 119 -50.84 18.03 -1.33
CA SER A 119 -52.20 17.63 -1.65
C SER A 119 -52.38 16.13 -1.40
N THR A 120 -53.45 15.78 -0.72
CA THR A 120 -53.89 14.38 -0.60
C THR A 120 -54.63 13.95 -1.86
N VAL A 121 -54.61 12.65 -2.12
CA VAL A 121 -55.10 12.08 -3.40
C VAL A 121 -56.13 10.98 -3.21
N GLY A 122 -56.59 10.79 -1.98
CA GLY A 122 -57.59 9.78 -1.64
C GLY A 122 -57.01 8.43 -1.21
N GLU A 123 -57.84 7.67 -0.50
CA GLU A 123 -57.52 6.32 -0.04
C GLU A 123 -57.69 5.29 -1.16
N GLY A 124 -56.75 4.34 -1.23
CA GLY A 124 -56.78 3.26 -2.21
C GLY A 124 -55.48 2.47 -2.27
N SER A 125 -55.16 1.91 -3.44
CA SER A 125 -53.88 1.26 -3.71
C SER A 125 -53.33 1.57 -5.09
N LEU A 126 -52.02 1.72 -5.18
CA LEU A 126 -51.27 1.83 -6.43
C LEU A 126 -50.55 0.53 -6.71
N THR A 127 -50.83 -0.06 -7.86
CA THR A 127 -50.24 -1.32 -8.29
C THR A 127 -49.38 -1.12 -9.52
N PHE A 128 -48.14 -1.58 -9.44
CA PHE A 128 -47.10 -1.45 -10.43
C PHE A 128 -46.74 -2.81 -11.02
N GLY A 129 -46.69 -2.89 -12.34
CA GLY A 129 -46.12 -4.04 -13.05
C GLY A 129 -44.84 -3.67 -13.78
N VAL A 130 -43.73 -4.36 -13.54
CA VAL A 130 -42.44 -4.16 -14.24
C VAL A 130 -41.83 -5.53 -14.56
N ALA A 131 -41.46 -5.78 -15.81
CA ALA A 131 -40.81 -7.03 -16.25
C ALA A 131 -41.50 -8.32 -15.77
N GLY A 132 -42.84 -8.34 -15.74
CA GLY A 132 -43.65 -9.49 -15.30
C GLY A 132 -43.78 -9.67 -13.78
N LYS A 133 -43.22 -8.75 -12.98
CA LYS A 133 -43.39 -8.71 -11.52
C LYS A 133 -44.40 -7.64 -11.13
N GLN A 134 -45.07 -7.83 -10.00
CA GLN A 134 -46.08 -6.91 -9.49
C GLN A 134 -45.72 -6.43 -8.08
N PHE A 135 -46.00 -5.16 -7.80
CA PHE A 135 -45.78 -4.48 -6.53
C PHE A 135 -47.00 -3.62 -6.24
N SER A 136 -47.54 -3.65 -5.02
CA SER A 136 -48.71 -2.84 -4.67
C SER A 136 -48.47 -2.09 -3.37
N VAL A 137 -48.93 -0.84 -3.34
CA VAL A 137 -48.80 0.04 -2.18
C VAL A 137 -50.17 0.56 -1.80
N ASN A 138 -50.53 0.39 -0.54
CA ASN A 138 -51.73 0.99 0.02
C ASN A 138 -51.48 2.47 0.35
N ILE A 139 -52.43 3.32 -0.02
CA ILE A 139 -52.39 4.76 0.14
C ILE A 139 -53.51 5.15 1.11
N ALA A 140 -53.16 5.80 2.22
CA ALA A 140 -54.14 6.30 3.18
C ALA A 140 -54.70 7.66 2.72
N ALA A 141 -55.93 8.00 3.14
CA ALA A 141 -56.57 9.27 2.81
C ALA A 141 -55.76 10.52 3.22
N THR A 142 -54.90 10.39 4.24
CA THR A 142 -54.05 11.46 4.75
C THR A 142 -52.69 11.56 4.06
N ASN A 143 -52.32 10.61 3.20
CA ASN A 143 -51.02 10.65 2.53
C ASN A 143 -51.00 11.73 1.46
N ASP A 144 -49.96 12.57 1.51
CA ASP A 144 -49.66 13.52 0.45
C ASP A 144 -48.77 12.90 -0.65
N LEU A 145 -48.44 13.66 -1.70
CA LEU A 145 -47.63 13.13 -2.79
C LEU A 145 -46.21 12.70 -2.33
N ASN A 146 -45.64 13.37 -1.32
CA ASN A 146 -44.32 13.04 -0.80
C ASN A 146 -44.34 11.76 0.02
N ASP A 147 -45.38 11.57 0.83
CA ASP A 147 -45.61 10.34 1.58
C ASP A 147 -45.72 9.14 0.65
N ILE A 148 -46.48 9.29 -0.45
CA ILE A 148 -46.67 8.24 -1.46
C ILE A 148 -45.35 7.91 -2.15
N ALA A 149 -44.61 8.94 -2.59
CA ALA A 149 -43.30 8.72 -3.23
C ALA A 149 -42.31 8.03 -2.29
N THR A 150 -42.29 8.43 -1.01
CA THR A 150 -41.42 7.84 0.02
C THR A 150 -41.80 6.40 0.31
N THR A 151 -43.10 6.11 0.42
CA THR A 151 -43.61 4.76 0.67
C THR A 151 -43.23 3.81 -0.47
N ILE A 152 -43.39 4.25 -1.73
CA ILE A 152 -42.98 3.47 -2.91
C ILE A 152 -41.46 3.23 -2.90
N ASN A 153 -40.65 4.26 -2.64
CA ASN A 153 -39.19 4.14 -2.70
C ASN A 153 -38.58 3.30 -1.58
N THR A 154 -39.23 3.22 -0.41
CA THR A 154 -38.73 2.50 0.76
C THR A 154 -39.32 1.09 0.92
N ALA A 155 -40.36 0.75 0.15
CA ALA A 155 -40.97 -0.58 0.17
C ALA A 155 -39.98 -1.68 -0.23
N SER A 156 -39.92 -2.74 0.60
CA SER A 156 -38.98 -3.86 0.42
C SER A 156 -39.31 -4.75 -0.77
N ASP A 157 -40.56 -4.78 -1.19
CA ASP A 157 -41.11 -5.55 -2.32
C ASP A 157 -41.18 -4.72 -3.62
N ASN A 158 -40.57 -3.53 -3.64
CA ASN A 158 -40.49 -2.69 -4.83
C ASN A 158 -39.79 -3.41 -5.99
N VAL A 159 -40.52 -3.62 -7.08
CA VAL A 159 -40.09 -4.39 -8.27
C VAL A 159 -39.21 -3.62 -9.26
N GLY A 160 -38.71 -2.44 -8.90
CA GLY A 160 -37.84 -1.63 -9.76
C GLY A 160 -38.44 -0.27 -10.16
N VAL A 161 -39.35 0.28 -9.36
CA VAL A 161 -39.98 1.59 -9.57
C VAL A 161 -39.30 2.64 -8.68
N SER A 162 -39.07 3.83 -9.22
CA SER A 162 -38.68 5.02 -8.46
C SER A 162 -39.80 6.05 -8.57
N ALA A 163 -40.25 6.58 -7.44
CA ALA A 163 -41.26 7.62 -7.39
C ALA A 163 -40.62 8.97 -7.02
N SER A 164 -41.10 10.04 -7.63
CA SER A 164 -40.77 11.41 -7.25
C SER A 164 -41.95 12.34 -7.44
N VAL A 165 -41.95 13.45 -6.71
CA VAL A 165 -42.90 14.54 -6.92
C VAL A 165 -42.22 15.59 -7.80
N VAL A 166 -42.87 15.96 -8.89
CA VAL A 166 -42.41 17.03 -9.79
C VAL A 166 -43.37 18.20 -9.69
N THR A 167 -42.88 19.31 -9.17
CA THR A 167 -43.62 20.58 -9.08
C THR A 167 -43.21 21.49 -10.22
N THR A 168 -44.20 21.98 -10.97
CA THR A 168 -44.04 22.90 -12.10
C THR A 168 -45.00 24.06 -11.95
N ASN A 169 -45.01 24.99 -12.91
CA ASN A 169 -45.98 26.10 -12.95
C ASN A 169 -47.44 25.63 -13.05
N GLY A 170 -47.68 24.38 -13.47
CA GLY A 170 -49.01 23.77 -13.56
C GLY A 170 -49.47 23.04 -12.29
N GLY A 171 -48.68 23.07 -11.21
CA GLY A 171 -48.93 22.32 -9.98
C GLY A 171 -47.93 21.19 -9.76
N SER A 172 -48.25 20.28 -8.83
CA SER A 172 -47.39 19.13 -8.46
C SER A 172 -47.98 17.82 -8.96
N ARG A 173 -47.15 16.85 -9.34
CA ARG A 173 -47.63 15.51 -9.69
C ARG A 173 -46.64 14.43 -9.29
N LEU A 174 -47.17 13.23 -9.10
CA LEU A 174 -46.37 12.02 -8.96
C LEU A 174 -45.82 11.60 -10.33
N VAL A 175 -44.52 11.33 -10.37
CA VAL A 175 -43.82 10.79 -11.53
C VAL A 175 -43.14 9.50 -11.11
N PHE A 176 -43.41 8.45 -11.87
CA PHE A 176 -42.81 7.14 -11.68
C PHE A 176 -41.84 6.86 -12.81
N SER A 177 -40.65 6.37 -12.47
CA SER A 177 -39.63 5.94 -13.42
C SER A 177 -39.27 4.49 -13.14
N SER A 178 -39.10 3.69 -14.18
CA SER A 178 -38.38 2.41 -14.03
C SER A 178 -36.93 2.72 -13.62
N LYS A 179 -36.37 1.88 -12.73
CA LYS A 179 -34.95 1.94 -12.35
C LYS A 179 -34.06 1.44 -13.49
N GLU A 180 -34.56 0.50 -14.28
CA GLU A 180 -33.85 -0.09 -15.42
C GLU A 180 -34.39 0.46 -16.75
N THR A 181 -33.52 0.58 -17.75
CA THR A 181 -33.88 0.97 -19.11
C THR A 181 -34.38 -0.22 -19.93
N GLY A 182 -34.96 0.03 -21.11
CA GLY A 182 -35.34 -1.05 -22.04
C GLY A 182 -36.83 -1.38 -22.04
N LEU A 183 -37.31 -1.90 -23.18
CA LEU A 183 -38.72 -2.22 -23.43
C LEU A 183 -39.28 -3.26 -22.44
N ALA A 184 -38.46 -4.24 -22.03
CA ALA A 184 -38.87 -5.25 -21.05
C ALA A 184 -39.17 -4.65 -19.66
N ASN A 185 -38.62 -3.47 -19.36
CA ASN A 185 -38.80 -2.75 -18.11
C ASN A 185 -39.88 -1.65 -18.23
N ALA A 186 -40.76 -1.75 -19.24
CA ALA A 186 -41.93 -0.91 -19.32
C ALA A 186 -42.83 -1.14 -18.10
N MET A 187 -43.07 -0.06 -17.35
CA MET A 187 -43.95 -0.05 -16.18
C MET A 187 -45.41 0.09 -16.57
N THR A 188 -46.29 -0.65 -15.88
CA THR A 188 -47.73 -0.40 -15.85
C THR A 188 -48.11 0.14 -14.48
N VAL A 189 -49.02 1.12 -14.44
CA VAL A 189 -49.49 1.74 -13.19
C VAL A 189 -51.01 1.66 -13.19
N THR A 190 -51.57 0.97 -12.21
CA THR A 190 -53.01 0.86 -12.00
C THR A 190 -53.34 1.41 -10.61
N ALA A 191 -54.23 2.40 -10.57
CA ALA A 191 -54.77 2.93 -9.33
C ALA A 191 -56.16 2.33 -9.08
N THR A 192 -56.42 1.92 -7.84
CA THR A 192 -57.75 1.55 -7.37
C THR A 192 -58.06 2.37 -6.15
N ASP A 193 -59.21 3.02 -6.10
CA ASP A 193 -59.61 3.89 -5.02
C ASP A 193 -60.86 3.37 -4.30
N THR A 194 -61.02 3.76 -3.03
CA THR A 194 -62.32 3.67 -2.39
C THR A 194 -63.26 4.63 -3.12
N THR A 195 -64.46 4.19 -3.48
CA THR A 195 -65.35 4.98 -4.36
C THR A 195 -65.52 6.43 -3.89
N GLY A 196 -65.08 7.38 -4.73
CA GLY A 196 -65.20 8.82 -4.48
C GLY A 196 -64.00 9.49 -3.81
N THR A 197 -62.87 8.79 -3.62
CA THR A 197 -61.67 9.37 -2.98
C THR A 197 -60.66 9.97 -3.97
N GLY A 198 -60.68 9.59 -5.25
CA GLY A 198 -60.00 10.33 -6.33
C GLY A 198 -58.61 9.82 -6.75
N LEU A 199 -58.08 8.78 -6.10
CA LEU A 199 -56.76 8.23 -6.44
C LEU A 199 -56.75 7.59 -7.83
N ASN A 200 -57.87 6.96 -8.22
CA ASN A 200 -58.04 6.39 -9.55
C ASN A 200 -58.00 7.48 -10.63
N ASP A 201 -58.55 8.67 -10.34
CA ASP A 201 -58.54 9.79 -11.28
C ASP A 201 -57.12 10.30 -11.57
N MET A 202 -56.15 10.07 -10.69
CA MET A 202 -54.76 10.47 -10.94
C MET A 202 -54.05 9.65 -12.01
N PHE A 203 -54.42 8.39 -12.17
CA PHE A 203 -53.73 7.43 -13.03
C PHE A 203 -54.66 6.65 -13.96
N ASN A 204 -55.89 7.14 -14.16
CA ASN A 204 -56.78 6.62 -15.19
C ASN A 204 -56.19 6.87 -16.59
N GLY A 205 -56.73 6.19 -17.61
CA GLY A 205 -56.21 6.29 -18.98
C GLY A 205 -56.31 7.67 -19.64
N VAL A 206 -56.94 8.66 -18.99
CA VAL A 206 -57.07 10.04 -19.48
C VAL A 206 -56.02 10.95 -18.85
N ASN A 207 -55.79 10.82 -17.54
CA ASN A 207 -54.92 11.70 -16.76
C ASN A 207 -53.50 11.14 -16.58
N GLN A 208 -53.30 9.86 -16.86
CA GLN A 208 -51.97 9.25 -16.94
C GLN A 208 -51.26 9.71 -18.21
N SER A 209 -50.07 10.29 -18.05
CA SER A 209 -49.23 10.77 -19.15
C SER A 209 -47.94 9.97 -19.25
N GLU A 210 -47.65 9.42 -20.44
CA GLU A 210 -46.34 8.85 -20.73
C GLU A 210 -45.35 9.98 -21.01
N LEU A 211 -44.41 10.21 -20.09
CA LEU A 211 -43.44 11.30 -20.17
C LEU A 211 -42.20 10.89 -20.96
N GLN A 212 -41.85 9.61 -20.91
CA GLN A 212 -40.74 9.05 -21.67
C GLN A 212 -41.01 7.56 -21.91
N PRO A 213 -41.13 7.11 -23.16
CA PRO A 213 -41.35 5.71 -23.44
C PRO A 213 -40.11 4.87 -23.10
N ALA A 214 -40.34 3.63 -22.68
CA ALA A 214 -39.28 2.65 -22.55
C ALA A 214 -38.68 2.38 -23.94
N LYS A 215 -37.36 2.38 -24.07
CA LYS A 215 -36.68 2.08 -25.34
C LYS A 215 -35.48 1.19 -25.09
N ASN A 216 -35.25 0.24 -26.00
CA ASN A 216 -33.97 -0.47 -26.07
C ASN A 216 -32.94 0.41 -26.79
N ALA A 217 -31.68 0.24 -26.42
CA ALA A 217 -30.57 0.72 -27.22
C ALA A 217 -30.51 -0.10 -28.52
N ILE A 218 -30.28 0.60 -29.63
CA ILE A 218 -30.08 -0.01 -30.95
C ILE A 218 -28.70 0.40 -31.43
N VAL A 219 -27.82 -0.58 -31.59
CA VAL A 219 -26.44 -0.38 -32.01
C VAL A 219 -26.12 -1.34 -33.15
N TYR A 220 -25.29 -0.89 -34.08
CA TYR A 220 -24.73 -1.75 -35.12
C TYR A 220 -23.25 -1.94 -34.85
N ILE A 221 -22.80 -3.18 -34.82
CA ILE A 221 -21.40 -3.57 -34.74
C ILE A 221 -21.07 -4.27 -36.05
N ASP A 222 -20.18 -3.70 -36.86
CA ASP A 222 -19.86 -4.17 -38.21
C ASP A 222 -21.11 -4.40 -39.07
N ASN A 223 -22.04 -3.45 -39.01
CA ASN A 223 -23.37 -3.46 -39.66
C ASN A 223 -24.35 -4.55 -39.17
N GLN A 224 -24.03 -5.28 -38.10
CA GLN A 224 -24.96 -6.21 -37.46
C GLN A 224 -25.74 -5.51 -36.36
N ARG A 225 -27.08 -5.55 -36.46
CA ARG A 225 -27.99 -4.91 -35.50
C ARG A 225 -28.01 -5.67 -34.17
N LEU A 226 -27.84 -4.94 -33.07
CA LEU A 226 -27.96 -5.41 -31.70
C LEU A 226 -28.97 -4.55 -30.94
N ASP A 227 -29.96 -5.21 -30.35
CA ASP A 227 -30.87 -4.61 -29.39
C ASP A 227 -30.41 -4.91 -27.97
N SER A 228 -30.37 -3.89 -27.11
CA SER A 228 -30.01 -4.04 -25.70
C SER A 228 -30.97 -3.29 -24.80
N ALA A 229 -31.34 -3.91 -23.68
CA ALA A 229 -32.11 -3.23 -22.64
C ALA A 229 -31.30 -2.14 -21.92
N SER A 230 -29.96 -2.19 -21.97
CA SER A 230 -29.05 -1.27 -21.26
C SER A 230 -28.13 -0.50 -22.22
N ASN A 231 -27.71 0.69 -21.79
CA ASN A 231 -26.66 1.47 -22.44
C ASN A 231 -25.23 0.94 -22.16
N THR A 232 -25.08 -0.13 -21.37
CA THR A 232 -23.80 -0.82 -21.19
C THR A 232 -23.88 -2.20 -21.84
N LEU A 233 -23.06 -2.41 -22.87
CA LEU A 233 -22.97 -3.60 -23.69
C LEU A 233 -21.74 -4.41 -23.27
N SER A 234 -21.90 -5.39 -22.38
CA SER A 234 -20.78 -6.18 -21.85
C SER A 234 -20.53 -7.51 -22.59
N SER A 235 -21.45 -7.94 -23.44
CA SER A 235 -21.39 -9.25 -24.11
C SER A 235 -21.52 -9.16 -25.63
N ALA A 236 -21.56 -7.95 -26.18
CA ALA A 236 -21.70 -7.73 -27.61
C ALA A 236 -20.43 -8.12 -28.38
N ILE A 237 -19.27 -7.86 -27.78
CA ILE A 237 -17.95 -8.25 -28.28
C ILE A 237 -17.25 -8.99 -27.14
N THR A 238 -16.67 -10.16 -27.43
CA THR A 238 -16.02 -10.98 -26.39
C THR A 238 -14.87 -10.19 -25.75
N GLY A 239 -14.94 -10.04 -24.42
CA GLY A 239 -13.94 -9.33 -23.63
C GLY A 239 -13.98 -7.80 -23.72
N VAL A 240 -14.96 -7.20 -24.41
CA VAL A 240 -15.10 -5.74 -24.54
C VAL A 240 -16.42 -5.28 -23.93
N SER A 241 -16.35 -4.24 -23.10
CA SER A 241 -17.52 -3.57 -22.54
C SER A 241 -17.65 -2.19 -23.17
N VAL A 242 -18.77 -1.93 -23.85
CA VAL A 242 -19.06 -0.64 -24.50
C VAL A 242 -20.14 0.09 -23.72
N LYS A 243 -19.91 1.35 -23.34
CA LYS A 243 -20.89 2.21 -22.69
C LYS A 243 -21.33 3.31 -23.66
N LEU A 244 -22.59 3.28 -24.04
CA LEU A 244 -23.21 4.24 -24.95
C LEU A 244 -23.48 5.55 -24.20
N THR A 245 -23.17 6.67 -24.85
CA THR A 245 -23.28 8.02 -24.28
C THR A 245 -24.12 8.95 -25.14
N ASP A 246 -24.17 8.72 -26.46
CA ASP A 246 -24.96 9.52 -27.40
C ASP A 246 -25.36 8.67 -28.62
N ALA A 247 -26.32 9.14 -29.42
CA ALA A 247 -26.82 8.42 -30.60
C ALA A 247 -26.99 9.34 -31.82
N ASP A 248 -26.49 8.89 -32.97
CA ASP A 248 -26.72 9.49 -34.28
C ASP A 248 -26.64 8.41 -35.36
N VAL A 249 -27.78 8.12 -36.00
CA VAL A 249 -27.91 7.09 -37.04
C VAL A 249 -27.04 7.35 -38.28
N ASN A 250 -26.55 8.58 -38.47
CA ASN A 250 -25.73 8.95 -39.63
C ASN A 250 -24.22 8.89 -39.34
N LYS A 251 -23.82 8.64 -38.09
CA LYS A 251 -22.42 8.65 -37.65
C LYS A 251 -21.98 7.25 -37.25
N THR A 252 -20.80 6.88 -37.72
CA THR A 252 -20.13 5.64 -37.35
C THR A 252 -18.79 6.00 -36.73
N SER A 253 -18.41 5.32 -35.64
CA SER A 253 -17.11 5.47 -35.01
C SER A 253 -16.39 4.12 -34.95
N THR A 254 -15.08 4.15 -35.08
CA THR A 254 -14.26 2.93 -35.00
C THR A 254 -13.79 2.70 -33.57
N LEU A 255 -14.02 1.50 -33.06
CA LEU A 255 -13.43 0.99 -31.83
C LEU A 255 -12.25 0.09 -32.21
N THR A 256 -11.04 0.43 -31.79
CA THR A 256 -9.85 -0.39 -32.00
C THR A 256 -9.37 -0.96 -30.67
N VAL A 257 -9.28 -2.27 -30.59
CA VAL A 257 -8.66 -3.00 -29.48
C VAL A 257 -7.24 -3.38 -29.90
N SER A 258 -6.27 -3.08 -29.05
CA SER A 258 -4.90 -3.55 -29.24
C SER A 258 -4.28 -3.98 -27.91
N LEU A 259 -3.20 -4.75 -28.00
CA LEU A 259 -2.38 -5.08 -26.85
C LEU A 259 -1.67 -3.81 -26.36
N ASP A 260 -1.79 -3.51 -25.07
CA ASP A 260 -1.07 -2.41 -24.45
C ASP A 260 0.37 -2.82 -24.12
N THR A 261 1.20 -2.80 -25.16
CA THR A 261 2.62 -3.16 -25.06
C THR A 261 3.41 -2.20 -24.16
N ALA A 262 2.97 -0.94 -24.04
CA ALA A 262 3.66 0.06 -23.24
C ALA A 262 3.55 -0.26 -21.74
N THR A 263 2.35 -0.61 -21.29
CA THR A 263 2.13 -1.03 -19.89
C THR A 263 2.94 -2.27 -19.54
N VAL A 264 3.00 -3.28 -20.44
CA VAL A 264 3.80 -4.48 -20.20
C VAL A 264 5.29 -4.15 -20.06
N LYS A 265 5.84 -3.34 -20.99
CA LYS A 265 7.24 -2.90 -20.92
C LYS A 265 7.52 -2.13 -19.63
N SER A 266 6.63 -1.23 -19.23
CA SER A 266 6.76 -0.46 -17.99
C SER A 266 6.82 -1.38 -16.78
N ASN A 267 5.89 -2.33 -16.66
CA ASN A 267 5.84 -3.27 -15.54
C ASN A 267 7.10 -4.16 -15.48
N VAL A 268 7.60 -4.63 -16.63
CA VAL A 268 8.84 -5.41 -16.71
C VAL A 268 10.06 -4.57 -16.34
N GLN A 269 10.14 -3.32 -16.81
CA GLN A 269 11.22 -2.40 -16.50
C GLN A 269 11.24 -2.06 -15.00
N GLU A 270 10.09 -1.75 -14.41
CA GLU A 270 9.97 -1.49 -12.96
C GLU A 270 10.43 -2.68 -12.12
N PHE A 271 10.13 -3.91 -12.53
CA PHE A 271 10.64 -5.11 -11.86
C PHE A 271 12.17 -5.20 -11.93
N VAL A 272 12.77 -4.98 -13.11
CA VAL A 272 14.22 -4.98 -13.29
C VAL A 272 14.88 -3.89 -12.44
N ASP A 273 14.31 -2.70 -12.42
CA ASP A 273 14.84 -1.56 -11.66
C ASP A 273 14.73 -1.79 -10.15
N SER A 274 13.59 -2.32 -9.69
CA SER A 274 13.38 -2.63 -8.27
C SER A 274 14.30 -3.77 -7.79
N TYR A 275 14.46 -4.82 -8.60
CA TYR A 275 15.43 -5.89 -8.34
C TYR A 275 16.88 -5.34 -8.28
N ASN A 276 17.27 -4.50 -9.24
CA ASN A 276 18.60 -3.89 -9.27
C ASN A 276 18.84 -2.96 -8.08
N SER A 277 17.82 -2.22 -7.65
CA SER A 277 17.85 -1.36 -6.48
C SER A 277 18.04 -2.18 -5.20
N LEU A 278 17.31 -3.30 -5.07
CA LEU A 278 17.48 -4.24 -3.96
C LEU A 278 18.90 -4.83 -3.93
N MET A 279 19.40 -5.31 -5.06
CA MET A 279 20.77 -5.86 -5.16
C MET A 279 21.83 -4.81 -4.84
N THR A 280 21.62 -3.56 -5.26
CA THR A 280 22.50 -2.44 -4.93
C THR A 280 22.50 -2.15 -3.44
N GLU A 281 21.34 -2.14 -2.80
CA GLU A 281 21.22 -1.91 -1.36
C GLU A 281 21.83 -3.06 -0.56
N VAL A 282 21.57 -4.31 -0.95
CA VAL A 282 22.23 -5.51 -0.38
C VAL A 282 23.74 -5.35 -0.42
N ASN A 283 24.32 -5.08 -1.59
CA ASN A 283 25.74 -4.86 -1.75
C ASN A 283 26.25 -3.69 -0.89
N ARG A 284 25.55 -2.57 -0.85
CA ARG A 284 25.93 -1.41 -0.03
C ARG A 284 25.96 -1.73 1.46
N LEU A 285 25.09 -2.62 1.92
CA LEU A 285 25.00 -3.02 3.33
C LEU A 285 25.98 -4.13 3.70
N SER A 286 26.48 -4.91 2.74
CA SER A 286 27.32 -6.09 2.97
C SER A 286 28.66 -6.10 2.26
N ALA A 287 29.11 -4.97 1.69
CA ALA A 287 30.41 -4.84 1.05
C ALA A 287 31.51 -4.33 1.99
N TYR A 288 32.75 -4.61 1.60
CA TYR A 288 33.95 -4.04 2.20
C TYR A 288 34.51 -2.95 1.28
N ASP A 289 34.64 -1.73 1.81
CA ASP A 289 35.24 -0.60 1.10
C ASP A 289 36.77 -0.73 1.22
N VAL A 290 37.43 -1.12 0.13
CA VAL A 290 38.88 -1.38 0.08
C VAL A 290 39.66 -0.08 0.30
N ASP A 291 39.18 1.04 -0.24
CA ASP A 291 39.85 2.33 -0.19
C ASP A 291 39.80 2.91 1.22
N LYS A 292 38.63 2.85 1.85
CA LYS A 292 38.45 3.33 3.23
C LYS A 292 38.86 2.31 4.28
N LYS A 293 39.14 1.06 3.88
CA LYS A 293 39.40 -0.08 4.76
C LYS A 293 38.30 -0.27 5.81
N THR A 294 37.05 -0.06 5.40
CA THR A 294 35.88 -0.12 6.28
C THR A 294 34.88 -1.16 5.82
N ALA A 295 34.38 -1.95 6.76
CA ALA A 295 33.31 -2.91 6.51
C ALA A 295 31.94 -2.23 6.64
N ALA A 296 31.01 -2.55 5.73
CA ALA A 296 29.62 -2.19 5.91
C ALA A 296 28.99 -2.93 7.11
N ALA A 297 27.86 -2.44 7.60
CA ALA A 297 27.25 -2.91 8.84
C ALA A 297 26.89 -4.42 8.82
N LEU A 298 26.54 -4.96 7.66
CA LEU A 298 26.17 -6.37 7.46
C LEU A 298 27.25 -7.15 6.69
N GLN A 299 28.49 -6.66 6.67
CA GLN A 299 29.61 -7.43 6.12
C GLN A 299 29.69 -8.79 6.81
N GLY A 300 29.72 -9.86 6.01
CA GLY A 300 29.83 -11.22 6.56
C GLY A 300 28.54 -11.75 7.19
N ASP A 301 27.41 -11.04 7.10
CA ASP A 301 26.12 -11.51 7.59
C ASP A 301 25.59 -12.69 6.74
N SER A 302 25.20 -13.78 7.40
CA SER A 302 24.73 -15.01 6.73
C SER A 302 23.34 -14.86 6.13
N MET A 303 22.47 -14.04 6.73
CA MET A 303 21.12 -13.80 6.23
C MET A 303 21.18 -13.04 4.91
N VAL A 304 22.05 -12.03 4.81
CA VAL A 304 22.24 -11.25 3.57
C VAL A 304 22.80 -12.14 2.45
N ARG A 305 23.84 -12.94 2.72
CA ARG A 305 24.36 -13.89 1.72
C ARG A 305 23.32 -14.91 1.25
N SER A 306 22.49 -15.39 2.18
CA SER A 306 21.43 -16.35 1.86
C SER A 306 20.35 -15.72 0.98
N LEU A 307 19.96 -14.48 1.28
CA LEU A 307 19.02 -13.70 0.47
C LEU A 307 19.55 -13.48 -0.94
N GLU A 308 20.81 -13.05 -1.07
CA GLU A 308 21.44 -12.80 -2.36
C GLU A 308 21.52 -14.08 -3.21
N SER A 309 21.92 -15.20 -2.59
CA SER A 309 21.98 -16.50 -3.27
C SER A 309 20.61 -16.99 -3.74
N GLN A 310 19.57 -16.82 -2.92
CA GLN A 310 18.20 -17.19 -3.29
C GLN A 310 17.66 -16.31 -4.42
N LEU A 311 17.86 -15.00 -4.36
CA LEU A 311 17.47 -14.06 -5.43
C LEU A 311 18.12 -14.44 -6.76
N ARG A 312 19.44 -14.66 -6.77
CA ARG A 312 20.17 -15.06 -7.98
C ARG A 312 19.73 -16.44 -8.49
N SER A 313 19.48 -17.39 -7.59
CA SER A 313 18.98 -18.72 -7.96
C SER A 313 17.60 -18.61 -8.63
N MET A 314 16.67 -17.86 -8.03
CA MET A 314 15.32 -17.68 -8.59
C MET A 314 15.34 -16.92 -9.91
N ALA A 315 16.15 -15.87 -10.03
CA ALA A 315 16.29 -15.10 -11.26
C ALA A 315 16.83 -15.92 -12.45
N SER A 316 17.58 -17.00 -12.18
CA SER A 316 18.10 -17.92 -13.20
C SER A 316 17.21 -19.13 -13.47
N GLN A 317 16.08 -19.27 -12.75
CA GLN A 317 15.15 -20.38 -12.98
C GLN A 317 14.38 -20.22 -14.29
N ARG A 318 14.05 -21.37 -14.88
CA ARG A 318 13.02 -21.47 -15.93
C ARG A 318 11.69 -21.81 -15.28
N VAL A 319 10.61 -21.22 -15.79
CA VAL A 319 9.24 -21.55 -15.38
C VAL A 319 8.58 -22.31 -16.52
N THR A 320 7.98 -23.45 -16.19
CA THR A 320 7.26 -24.28 -17.16
C THR A 320 5.77 -24.11 -16.97
N THR A 321 5.09 -23.65 -18.02
CA THR A 321 3.64 -23.47 -18.07
C THR A 321 3.15 -24.10 -19.37
N ASP A 322 2.14 -24.98 -19.29
CA ASP A 322 1.55 -25.67 -20.44
C ASP A 322 2.58 -26.36 -21.36
N GLY A 323 3.57 -27.03 -20.75
CA GLY A 323 4.63 -27.76 -21.46
C GLY A 323 5.70 -26.88 -22.11
N LYS A 324 5.59 -25.54 -22.03
CA LYS A 324 6.60 -24.59 -22.52
C LYS A 324 7.41 -24.05 -21.35
N SER A 325 8.73 -24.12 -21.47
CA SER A 325 9.67 -23.60 -20.49
C SER A 325 10.19 -22.23 -20.93
N THR A 326 9.90 -21.19 -20.15
CA THR A 326 10.32 -19.80 -20.42
C THR A 326 11.26 -19.31 -19.30
N ALA A 327 12.28 -18.54 -19.64
CA ALA A 327 13.19 -17.88 -18.70
C ALA A 327 13.22 -16.35 -18.93
N LEU A 328 13.78 -15.61 -17.97
CA LEU A 328 14.01 -14.17 -18.10
C LEU A 328 14.80 -13.82 -19.38
N TYR A 329 15.81 -14.61 -19.72
CA TYR A 329 16.61 -14.41 -20.94
C TYR A 329 15.79 -14.52 -22.22
N ASP A 330 14.80 -15.43 -22.26
CA ASP A 330 13.96 -15.68 -23.44
C ASP A 330 13.04 -14.48 -23.75
N ILE A 331 12.74 -13.66 -22.73
CA ILE A 331 11.92 -12.45 -22.86
C ILE A 331 12.77 -11.17 -22.97
N GLY A 332 14.08 -11.29 -23.11
CA GLY A 332 14.99 -10.15 -23.26
C GLY A 332 15.55 -9.58 -21.96
N ILE A 333 15.41 -10.25 -20.82
CA ILE A 333 16.00 -9.81 -19.56
C ILE A 333 17.33 -10.56 -19.33
N GLY A 334 18.43 -9.85 -19.46
CA GLY A 334 19.78 -10.36 -19.20
C GLY A 334 20.15 -10.24 -17.72
N ILE A 335 21.02 -11.14 -17.24
CA ILE A 335 21.62 -11.07 -15.91
C ILE A 335 23.14 -11.12 -16.08
N ASP A 336 23.85 -10.15 -15.51
CA ASP A 336 25.31 -10.10 -15.57
C ASP A 336 25.99 -10.98 -14.51
N ARG A 337 27.32 -11.03 -14.54
CA ARG A 337 28.13 -11.81 -13.57
C ARG A 337 27.97 -11.37 -12.11
N TYR A 338 27.49 -10.14 -11.89
CA TYR A 338 27.23 -9.57 -10.57
C TYR A 338 25.77 -9.73 -10.14
N GLY A 339 24.97 -10.43 -10.96
CA GLY A 339 23.56 -10.66 -10.69
C GLY A 339 22.69 -9.44 -10.95
N LYS A 340 23.16 -8.41 -11.69
CA LYS A 340 22.38 -7.23 -12.09
C LYS A 340 21.61 -7.53 -13.38
N MET A 341 20.35 -7.11 -13.42
CA MET A 341 19.47 -7.30 -14.56
C MET A 341 19.57 -6.14 -15.58
N SER A 342 19.36 -6.45 -16.86
CA SER A 342 19.21 -5.47 -17.95
C SER A 342 18.11 -5.89 -18.91
N VAL A 343 17.45 -4.92 -19.55
CA VAL A 343 16.38 -5.15 -20.53
C VAL A 343 16.90 -4.90 -21.95
N ASP A 344 16.75 -5.89 -22.81
CA ASP A 344 16.86 -5.77 -24.27
C ASP A 344 15.48 -5.47 -24.83
N ASN A 345 15.21 -4.19 -25.11
CA ASN A 345 13.92 -3.74 -25.62
C ASN A 345 13.53 -4.41 -26.96
N THR A 346 14.51 -4.75 -27.80
CA THR A 346 14.22 -5.39 -29.10
C THR A 346 13.71 -6.82 -28.90
N LYS A 347 14.35 -7.57 -28.00
CA LYS A 347 13.89 -8.92 -27.64
C LYS A 347 12.59 -8.91 -26.86
N LEU A 348 12.44 -7.96 -25.93
CA LEU A 348 11.20 -7.81 -25.16
C LEU A 348 10.02 -7.50 -26.09
N ASP A 349 10.18 -6.58 -27.05
CA ASP A 349 9.14 -6.24 -28.03
C ASP A 349 8.73 -7.44 -28.88
N LYS A 350 9.71 -8.22 -29.34
CA LYS A 350 9.46 -9.45 -30.09
C LYS A 350 8.72 -10.48 -29.23
N SER A 351 9.11 -10.63 -27.97
CA SER A 351 8.47 -11.58 -27.04
C SER A 351 7.03 -11.16 -26.71
N ILE A 352 6.78 -9.87 -26.47
CA ILE A 352 5.44 -9.31 -26.25
C ILE A 352 4.53 -9.58 -27.45
N ALA A 353 5.06 -9.42 -28.68
CA ALA A 353 4.28 -9.64 -29.89
C ALA A 353 3.98 -11.12 -30.20
N THR A 354 4.89 -12.04 -29.84
CA THR A 354 4.83 -13.45 -30.30
C THR A 354 4.61 -14.48 -29.20
N ASN A 355 4.85 -14.13 -27.94
CA ASN A 355 4.86 -15.06 -26.81
C ASN A 355 4.28 -14.44 -25.52
N MET A 356 3.17 -13.70 -25.63
CA MET A 356 2.55 -13.04 -24.47
C MET A 356 2.14 -14.04 -23.37
N SER A 357 1.60 -15.20 -23.74
CA SER A 357 1.25 -16.25 -22.77
C SER A 357 2.49 -16.81 -22.05
N GLY A 358 3.65 -16.83 -22.70
CA GLY A 358 4.92 -17.18 -22.07
C GLY A 358 5.37 -16.15 -21.04
N ILE A 359 5.13 -14.85 -21.29
CA ILE A 359 5.41 -13.77 -20.32
C ILE A 359 4.45 -13.87 -19.11
N GLU A 360 3.14 -14.02 -19.35
CA GLU A 360 2.14 -14.24 -18.30
C GLU A 360 2.48 -15.50 -17.48
N GLY A 361 2.82 -16.59 -18.16
CA GLY A 361 3.24 -17.83 -17.51
C GLY A 361 4.51 -17.69 -16.67
N LEU A 362 5.52 -16.99 -17.18
CA LEU A 362 6.79 -16.79 -16.48
C LEU A 362 6.62 -16.07 -15.14
N PHE A 363 5.78 -15.03 -15.08
CA PHE A 363 5.64 -14.21 -13.88
C PHE A 363 4.42 -14.56 -13.02
N ALA A 364 3.25 -14.67 -13.64
CA ALA A 364 1.95 -14.69 -12.96
C ALA A 364 1.38 -16.11 -12.74
N THR A 365 2.03 -17.18 -13.22
CA THR A 365 1.53 -18.54 -12.93
C THR A 365 1.41 -18.71 -11.41
N LYS A 366 0.23 -19.16 -10.97
CA LYS A 366 -0.04 -19.39 -9.56
C LYS A 366 1.00 -20.34 -8.97
N ASP A 367 1.60 -19.95 -7.84
CA ASP A 367 2.62 -20.66 -7.06
C ASP A 367 3.98 -20.91 -7.76
N THR A 368 4.00 -21.11 -9.08
CA THR A 368 5.23 -21.45 -9.82
C THR A 368 5.86 -20.29 -10.58
N GLY A 369 5.08 -19.24 -10.85
CA GLY A 369 5.51 -18.02 -11.52
C GLY A 369 6.55 -17.27 -10.70
N LEU A 370 7.51 -16.65 -11.40
CA LEU A 370 8.66 -15.99 -10.79
C LEU A 370 8.24 -14.87 -9.83
N ALA A 371 7.20 -14.09 -10.18
CA ALA A 371 6.71 -13.03 -9.30
C ALA A 371 6.17 -13.59 -7.99
N ASN A 372 5.38 -14.66 -8.06
CA ASN A 372 4.82 -15.36 -6.89
C ASN A 372 5.91 -16.02 -6.02
N LYS A 373 6.90 -16.66 -6.64
CA LYS A 373 8.03 -17.28 -5.93
C LYS A 373 8.88 -16.26 -5.20
N LEU A 374 9.25 -15.16 -5.89
CA LEU A 374 10.03 -14.08 -5.31
C LEU A 374 9.25 -13.38 -4.19
N ASP A 375 7.95 -13.10 -4.39
CA ASP A 375 7.12 -12.51 -3.34
C ASP A 375 7.03 -13.42 -2.12
N THR A 376 6.81 -14.72 -2.32
CA THR A 376 6.80 -15.71 -1.23
C THR A 376 8.13 -15.74 -0.49
N MET A 377 9.25 -15.74 -1.21
CA MET A 377 10.59 -15.65 -0.63
C MET A 377 10.71 -14.39 0.22
N VAL A 378 10.42 -13.20 -0.34
CA VAL A 378 10.53 -11.94 0.38
C VAL A 378 9.62 -11.91 1.62
N LYS A 379 8.39 -12.43 1.53
CA LYS A 379 7.47 -12.56 2.66
C LYS A 379 8.09 -13.33 3.82
N THR A 380 8.87 -14.39 3.59
CA THR A 380 9.53 -15.13 4.68
C THR A 380 10.54 -14.27 5.46
N TYR A 381 11.14 -13.28 4.80
CA TYR A 381 12.07 -12.34 5.42
C TYR A 381 11.33 -11.22 6.17
N VAL A 382 10.37 -10.56 5.52
CA VAL A 382 9.81 -9.28 6.03
C VAL A 382 8.58 -9.41 6.92
N LYS A 383 7.86 -10.55 6.88
CA LYS A 383 6.64 -10.75 7.67
C LYS A 383 6.90 -10.62 9.18
N SER A 384 5.85 -10.35 9.95
CA SER A 384 5.91 -10.44 11.41
C SER A 384 6.35 -11.84 11.85
N GLY A 385 7.34 -11.93 12.74
CA GLY A 385 7.97 -13.20 13.12
C GLY A 385 8.84 -13.85 12.03
N GLY A 386 9.12 -13.15 10.92
CA GLY A 386 10.04 -13.58 9.87
C GLY A 386 11.52 -13.43 10.26
N VAL A 387 12.40 -13.73 9.30
CA VAL A 387 13.86 -13.73 9.52
C VAL A 387 14.38 -12.37 10.00
N ILE A 388 13.92 -11.29 9.39
CA ILE A 388 14.36 -9.93 9.74
C ILE A 388 13.90 -9.54 11.15
N ASP A 389 12.65 -9.89 11.52
CA ASP A 389 12.13 -9.61 12.86
C ASP A 389 12.91 -10.38 13.94
N GLY A 390 13.25 -11.64 13.68
CA GLY A 390 14.10 -12.45 14.55
C GLY A 390 15.50 -11.85 14.75
N GLN A 391 16.12 -11.39 13.66
CA GLN A 391 17.44 -10.76 13.72
C GLN A 391 17.38 -9.42 14.47
N ASN A 392 16.32 -8.64 14.27
CA ASN A 392 16.13 -7.37 14.99
C ASN A 392 15.99 -7.61 16.50
N LYS A 393 15.17 -8.60 16.91
CA LYS A 393 15.06 -9.02 18.32
C LYS A 393 16.40 -9.45 18.92
N SER A 394 17.22 -10.15 18.15
CA SER A 394 18.58 -10.52 18.57
C SER A 394 19.45 -9.29 18.82
N TYR A 395 19.43 -8.30 17.93
CA TYR A 395 20.19 -7.05 18.10
C TYR A 395 19.67 -6.19 19.26
N THR A 396 18.35 -6.07 19.44
CA THR A 396 17.76 -5.40 20.60
C THR A 396 18.19 -6.08 21.90
N SER A 397 18.21 -7.41 21.94
CA SER A 397 18.66 -8.17 23.12
C SER A 397 20.16 -7.97 23.39
N GLN A 398 20.99 -7.88 22.34
CA GLN A 398 22.41 -7.55 22.46
C GLN A 398 22.61 -6.14 23.00
N GLN A 399 21.81 -5.18 22.53
CA GLN A 399 21.83 -3.80 23.02
C GLN A 399 21.48 -3.74 24.51
N GLN A 400 20.44 -4.45 24.94
CA GLN A 400 20.06 -4.49 26.36
C GLN A 400 21.20 -5.07 27.23
N ARG A 401 21.79 -6.20 26.82
CA ARG A 401 22.92 -6.79 27.54
C ARG A 401 24.11 -5.83 27.62
N LEU A 402 24.37 -5.08 26.55
CA LEU A 402 25.44 -4.08 26.54
C LEU A 402 25.14 -2.93 27.50
N THR A 403 23.89 -2.46 27.57
CA THR A 403 23.44 -1.47 28.55
C THR A 403 23.67 -1.97 29.97
N ASP A 404 23.23 -3.20 30.28
CA ASP A 404 23.41 -3.81 31.61
C ASP A 404 24.91 -3.92 31.98
N GLN A 405 25.76 -4.27 31.00
CA GLN A 405 27.22 -4.31 31.17
C GLN A 405 27.82 -2.93 31.44
N LYS A 406 27.38 -1.88 30.73
CA LYS A 406 27.81 -0.50 30.96
C LYS A 406 27.46 -0.04 32.37
N GLU A 407 26.25 -0.34 32.83
CA GLU A 407 25.82 0.00 34.19
C GLU A 407 26.61 -0.76 35.27
N ALA A 408 26.82 -2.07 35.09
CA ALA A 408 27.62 -2.87 36.01
C ALA A 408 29.07 -2.35 36.07
N PHE A 409 29.64 -1.97 34.93
CA PHE A 409 30.97 -1.37 34.86
C PHE A 409 31.03 -0.02 35.55
N ALA A 410 30.03 0.85 35.35
CA ALA A 410 29.94 2.13 36.03
C ALA A 410 29.93 1.97 37.55
N ARG A 411 29.14 1.02 38.07
CA ARG A 411 29.13 0.67 39.51
C ARG A 411 30.50 0.20 40.00
N LYS A 412 31.20 -0.64 39.21
CA LYS A 412 32.57 -1.09 39.51
C LYS A 412 33.55 0.09 39.58
N MET A 413 33.46 1.05 38.66
CA MET A 413 34.33 2.23 38.66
C MET A 413 34.07 3.14 39.87
N THR A 414 32.82 3.30 40.29
CA THR A 414 32.49 4.02 41.53
C THR A 414 33.10 3.35 42.76
N GLN A 415 33.03 2.02 42.85
CA GLN A 415 33.66 1.27 43.95
C GLN A 415 35.19 1.37 43.92
N LEU A 416 35.80 1.30 42.73
CA LEU A 416 37.24 1.47 42.55
C LEU A 416 37.69 2.86 43.02
N GLN A 417 36.98 3.91 42.59
CA GLN A 417 37.25 5.29 43.02
C GLN A 417 37.19 5.41 44.54
N ALA A 418 36.11 4.91 45.17
CA ALA A 418 35.96 4.97 46.62
C ALA A 418 37.10 4.22 47.36
N ARG A 419 37.53 3.07 46.84
CA ARG A 419 38.65 2.31 47.40
C ARG A 419 39.98 3.05 47.27
N LEU A 420 40.28 3.59 46.08
CA LEU A 420 41.50 4.34 45.84
C LEU A 420 41.54 5.61 46.69
N THR A 421 40.45 6.37 46.78
CA THR A 421 40.34 7.54 47.67
C THR A 421 40.65 7.17 49.12
N LYS A 422 40.08 6.05 49.64
CA LYS A 422 40.40 5.58 50.99
C LYS A 422 41.87 5.22 51.16
N GLN A 423 42.47 4.53 50.19
CA GLN A 423 43.88 4.11 50.24
C GLN A 423 44.83 5.32 50.21
N PHE A 424 44.63 6.26 49.29
CA PHE A 424 45.48 7.44 49.17
C PHE A 424 45.31 8.40 50.35
N ASN A 425 44.11 8.57 50.89
CA ASN A 425 43.91 9.35 52.13
C ASN A 425 44.61 8.71 53.33
N ALA A 426 44.58 7.37 53.45
CA ALA A 426 45.30 6.67 54.51
C ALA A 426 46.83 6.83 54.37
N MET A 427 47.35 6.77 53.13
CA MET A 427 48.75 7.02 52.85
C MET A 427 49.16 8.47 53.15
N ASP A 428 48.33 9.46 52.79
CA ASP A 428 48.56 10.88 53.11
C ASP A 428 48.64 11.12 54.62
N LEU A 429 47.78 10.46 55.40
CA LEU A 429 47.80 10.55 56.86
C LEU A 429 49.08 9.92 57.46
N VAL A 430 49.56 8.81 56.90
CA VAL A 430 50.85 8.21 57.30
C VAL A 430 52.00 9.15 56.96
N VAL A 431 52.04 9.71 55.76
CA VAL A 431 53.08 10.66 55.33
C VAL A 431 53.02 11.93 56.18
N GLY A 432 51.84 12.44 56.50
CA GLY A 432 51.67 13.57 57.43
C GLY A 432 52.23 13.30 58.82
N ARG A 433 51.98 12.09 59.37
CA ARG A 433 52.58 11.68 60.65
C ARG A 433 54.10 11.56 60.56
N LEU A 434 54.63 11.01 59.48
CA LEU A 434 56.08 10.89 59.26
C LEU A 434 56.73 12.27 59.11
N ASN A 435 56.11 13.19 58.37
CA ASN A 435 56.55 14.57 58.24
C ASN A 435 56.56 15.27 59.60
N ALA A 436 55.49 15.14 60.40
CA ALA A 436 55.41 15.71 61.75
C ALA A 436 56.43 15.10 62.74
N GLN A 437 56.70 13.79 62.65
CA GLN A 437 57.77 13.16 63.43
C GLN A 437 59.15 13.66 62.99
N GLY A 438 59.37 13.80 61.69
CA GLY A 438 60.62 14.33 61.12
C GLY A 438 60.89 15.76 61.56
N SER A 439 59.91 16.66 61.47
CA SER A 439 60.05 18.03 61.98
C SER A 439 60.20 18.05 63.50
N GLY A 440 59.49 17.21 64.26
CA GLY A 440 59.69 17.10 65.71
C GLY A 440 61.07 16.60 66.12
N ILE A 441 61.69 15.69 65.34
CA ILE A 441 63.09 15.27 65.54
C ILE A 441 64.04 16.40 65.17
N MET A 442 63.79 17.11 64.06
CA MET A 442 64.60 18.23 63.61
C MET A 442 64.57 19.39 64.62
N ASP A 443 63.41 19.71 65.18
CA ASP A 443 63.23 20.72 66.21
C ASP A 443 63.96 20.33 67.50
N ARG A 444 63.91 19.04 67.88
CA ARG A 444 64.70 18.51 69.00
C ARG A 444 66.21 18.60 68.72
N LEU A 445 66.66 18.26 67.52
CA LEU A 445 68.06 18.39 67.11
C LEU A 445 68.53 19.85 67.15
N ASN A 446 67.70 20.78 66.66
CA ASN A 446 67.98 22.22 66.66
C ASN A 446 67.93 22.83 68.07
N SER A 447 67.17 22.23 68.99
CA SER A 447 67.07 22.62 70.40
C SER A 447 68.14 22.01 71.32
N LEU A 448 69.03 21.14 70.80
CA LEU A 448 70.15 20.61 71.57
C LEU A 448 71.13 21.75 71.88
N PRO A 449 71.47 22.01 73.17
CA PRO A 449 72.46 23.01 73.50
C PRO A 449 73.85 22.51 73.09
N GLY A 450 74.48 23.22 72.15
CA GLY A 450 75.94 23.23 71.97
C GLY A 450 76.51 22.38 70.85
N VAL A 451 76.36 22.81 69.60
CA VAL A 451 77.43 22.70 68.58
C VAL A 451 77.45 23.95 67.68
N VAL A 452 77.53 25.13 68.29
CA VAL A 452 78.12 26.30 67.63
C VAL A 452 79.33 26.65 68.47
N SER A 453 80.52 26.37 67.93
CA SER A 453 81.77 26.92 68.48
C SER A 453 81.64 28.44 68.44
N SER A 454 81.60 29.06 69.61
CA SER A 454 81.90 30.48 69.73
C SER A 454 83.36 30.71 69.35
N ARG A 455 83.62 31.11 68.11
CA ARG A 455 84.66 32.07 67.75
C ARG A 455 84.21 32.91 66.57
#